data_AF-A0A0R2A707-F1
#
_entry.id   AF-A0A0R2A707-F1
#
_cell.length_a   1.000
_cell.length_b   1.000
_cell.length_c   1.000
_cell.angle_alpha   90.00
_cell.angle_beta   90.00
_cell.angle_gamma   90.00
#
_symmetry.space_group_name_H-M   'P 1'
#
loop_
_entity.id
_entity.type
_entity.pdbx_description
1 polymer ?
#
loop_
_entity_poly.entity_id
_entity_poly.type
_entity_poly.pdbx_seq_one_letter_code
_entity_poly.pdbx_strand_id
1 'polypeptide(L)'
;MTPAAATALDALHYLYRINNSLRSALAPGELLWPLSMPPKLPADKSTIQLAKTTPEKDAYLKEWAKRRNFSSGTPCGVHINLSLNPRVVDTVYNNLRGQFANRMQAQTYLYTIIAQGFVRYRWFLTYLFGASPVAEENFFEKNQGPTKPVRSLRQSHYGFGTHFSGDYSSVQAYVDRIEQGAKEGKLISDYEFHGSVRFKGGSSLKKMPAEGIDYIELRMLDLDPSSSVGVRSDTLRFVRLLARLLCNDASFKTS
;
A
#
# COMPACT_ATOMS: atom_id res chain seq x y z
N MET A 1 -12.23 -5.35 1.03
CA MET A 1 -12.09 -3.97 0.51
C MET A 1 -13.40 -3.24 0.72
N THR A 2 -13.39 -1.97 1.06
CA THR A 2 -14.61 -1.15 1.19
C THR A 2 -14.95 -0.49 -0.16
N PRO A 3 -16.22 -0.09 -0.39
CA PRO A 3 -16.55 0.89 -1.41
C PRO A 3 -15.80 2.21 -1.19
N ALA A 4 -15.71 3.04 -2.23
CA ALA A 4 -15.24 4.41 -2.10
C ALA A 4 -16.18 5.21 -1.20
N ALA A 5 -15.63 6.08 -0.36
CA ALA A 5 -16.40 6.83 0.64
C ALA A 5 -15.93 8.28 0.72
N ALA A 6 -16.85 9.21 0.91
CA ALA A 6 -16.55 10.65 0.99
C ALA A 6 -15.85 11.04 2.30
N THR A 7 -16.08 10.27 3.37
CA THR A 7 -15.52 10.53 4.70
C THR A 7 -14.81 9.30 5.27
N ALA A 8 -13.85 9.55 6.16
CA ALA A 8 -13.17 8.50 6.92
C ALA A 8 -14.15 7.69 7.80
N LEU A 9 -15.22 8.33 8.28
CA LEU A 9 -16.23 7.68 9.10
C LEU A 9 -17.04 6.68 8.28
N ASP A 10 -17.49 7.07 7.09
CA ASP A 10 -18.23 6.18 6.19
C ASP A 10 -17.37 4.99 5.74
N ALA A 11 -16.10 5.25 5.41
CA ALA A 11 -15.15 4.19 5.08
C ALA A 11 -15.03 3.16 6.21
N LEU A 12 -14.95 3.63 7.46
CA LEU A 12 -14.92 2.75 8.63
C LEU A 12 -16.23 2.03 8.86
N HIS A 13 -17.38 2.67 8.68
CA HIS A 13 -18.67 2.00 8.79
C HIS A 13 -18.80 0.84 7.79
N TYR A 14 -18.36 1.02 6.55
CA TYR A 14 -18.27 -0.08 5.59
C TYR A 14 -17.31 -1.17 6.05
N LEU A 15 -16.14 -0.79 6.57
CA LEU A 15 -15.15 -1.75 7.06
C LEU A 15 -15.69 -2.57 8.24
N TYR A 16 -16.32 -1.94 9.21
CA TYR A 16 -16.97 -2.62 10.34
C TYR A 16 -18.04 -3.61 9.87
N ARG A 17 -18.89 -3.21 8.92
CA ARG A 17 -19.92 -4.10 8.36
C ARG A 17 -19.28 -5.34 7.72
N ILE A 18 -18.31 -5.15 6.83
CA ILE A 18 -17.63 -6.26 6.14
C ILE A 18 -16.92 -7.18 7.15
N ASN A 19 -16.20 -6.60 8.12
CA ASN A 19 -15.46 -7.35 9.13
C ASN A 19 -16.40 -8.16 10.03
N ASN A 20 -17.53 -7.58 10.44
CA ASN A 20 -18.52 -8.29 11.25
C ASN A 20 -19.21 -9.40 10.45
N SER A 21 -19.59 -9.14 9.20
CA SER A 21 -20.14 -10.17 8.31
C SER A 21 -19.17 -11.32 8.10
N LEU A 22 -17.87 -11.03 7.89
CA LEU A 22 -16.84 -12.06 7.77
C LEU A 22 -16.72 -12.88 9.06
N ARG A 23 -16.61 -12.23 10.22
CA ARG A 23 -16.51 -12.92 11.52
C ARG A 23 -17.68 -13.86 11.78
N SER A 24 -18.88 -13.49 11.38
CA SER A 24 -20.07 -14.35 11.49
C SER A 24 -20.11 -15.49 10.48
N ALA A 25 -19.32 -15.42 9.41
CA ALA A 25 -19.25 -16.41 8.34
C ALA A 25 -18.05 -17.37 8.44
N LEU A 26 -17.16 -17.15 9.42
CA LEU A 26 -16.02 -18.04 9.68
C LEU A 26 -16.49 -19.43 10.14
N ALA A 27 -15.73 -20.46 9.82
CA ALA A 27 -16.02 -21.80 10.31
C ALA A 27 -15.85 -21.87 11.84
N PRO A 28 -16.53 -22.81 12.53
CA PRO A 28 -16.36 -22.98 13.97
C PRO A 28 -14.89 -23.16 14.36
N GLY A 29 -14.40 -22.32 15.28
CA GLY A 29 -13.01 -22.33 15.75
C GLY A 29 -12.04 -21.47 14.95
N GLU A 30 -12.44 -20.92 13.79
CA GLU A 30 -11.63 -19.96 13.05
C GLU A 30 -11.75 -18.55 13.65
N LEU A 31 -10.65 -17.81 13.63
CA LEU A 31 -10.56 -16.43 14.12
C LEU A 31 -9.76 -15.59 13.14
N LEU A 32 -10.08 -14.29 13.08
CA LEU A 32 -9.25 -13.33 12.37
C LEU A 32 -8.02 -12.97 13.21
N TRP A 33 -6.84 -13.18 12.64
CA TRP A 33 -5.58 -12.79 13.23
C TRP A 33 -5.43 -11.25 13.24
N PRO A 34 -5.16 -10.61 14.39
CA PRO A 34 -5.20 -9.15 14.49
C PRO A 34 -3.88 -8.44 14.16
N LEU A 35 -2.77 -9.18 13.98
CA LEU A 35 -1.43 -8.60 13.82
C LEU A 35 -0.96 -8.63 12.37
N SER A 36 -0.10 -7.67 12.03
CA SER A 36 0.51 -7.60 10.70
C SER A 36 1.44 -8.77 10.39
N MET A 37 2.27 -9.19 11.36
CA MET A 37 3.09 -10.38 11.21
C MET A 37 2.21 -11.61 11.41
N PRO A 38 2.42 -12.71 10.66
CA PRO A 38 1.58 -13.89 10.77
C PRO A 38 1.69 -14.54 12.16
N PRO A 39 0.73 -15.42 12.52
CA PRO A 39 0.93 -16.34 13.63
C PRO A 39 2.11 -17.29 13.35
N LYS A 40 2.39 -18.20 14.29
CA LYS A 40 3.34 -19.30 14.09
C LYS A 40 3.09 -19.98 12.74
N LEU A 41 4.10 -19.95 11.88
CA LEU A 41 4.05 -20.64 10.60
C LEU A 41 4.39 -22.14 10.78
N PRO A 42 3.91 -23.03 9.90
CA PRO A 42 4.41 -24.40 9.90
C PRO A 42 5.91 -24.44 9.62
N ALA A 43 6.60 -25.43 10.19
CA ALA A 43 8.03 -25.63 9.95
C ALA A 43 8.29 -25.88 8.45
N ASP A 44 7.48 -26.73 7.82
CA ASP A 44 7.40 -26.86 6.38
C ASP A 44 6.37 -25.87 5.80
N LYS A 45 6.88 -24.74 5.29
CA LYS A 45 6.08 -23.66 4.72
C LYS A 45 5.44 -24.03 3.38
N SER A 46 5.88 -25.09 2.71
CA SER A 46 5.27 -25.55 1.45
C SER A 46 3.86 -26.09 1.65
N THR A 47 3.50 -26.42 2.89
CA THR A 47 2.14 -26.83 3.29
C THR A 47 1.13 -25.68 3.31
N ILE A 48 1.60 -24.42 3.25
CA ILE A 48 0.72 -23.25 3.19
C ILE A 48 -0.02 -23.25 1.85
N GLN A 49 -1.34 -23.31 1.91
CA GLN A 49 -2.18 -23.37 0.71
C GLN A 49 -2.22 -22.02 0.01
N LEU A 50 -1.97 -22.03 -1.31
CA LEU A 50 -2.21 -20.88 -2.15
C LEU A 50 -3.72 -20.63 -2.31
N ALA A 51 -4.09 -19.36 -2.45
CA ALA A 51 -5.49 -18.97 -2.62
C ALA A 51 -6.08 -19.59 -3.90
N LYS A 52 -7.28 -20.20 -3.78
CA LYS A 52 -8.05 -20.66 -4.94
C LYS A 52 -8.56 -19.46 -5.72
N THR A 53 -8.21 -19.37 -7.01
CA THR A 53 -8.43 -18.18 -7.84
C THR A 53 -8.54 -18.56 -9.31
N THR A 54 -8.72 -17.58 -10.20
CA THR A 54 -8.71 -17.80 -11.66
C THR A 54 -7.38 -18.40 -12.14
N PRO A 55 -7.36 -19.13 -13.27
CA PRO A 55 -6.16 -19.79 -13.77
C PRO A 55 -4.94 -18.87 -13.93
N GLU A 56 -5.15 -17.63 -14.37
CA GLU A 56 -4.07 -16.65 -14.59
C GLU A 56 -3.41 -16.24 -13.27
N LYS A 57 -4.23 -16.01 -12.23
CA LYS A 57 -3.74 -15.65 -10.89
C LYS A 57 -3.11 -16.85 -10.20
N ASP A 58 -3.64 -18.05 -10.42
CA ASP A 58 -3.07 -19.29 -9.88
C ASP A 58 -1.67 -19.54 -10.46
N ALA A 59 -1.49 -19.37 -11.78
CA ALA A 59 -0.19 -19.45 -12.42
C ALA A 59 0.80 -18.42 -11.84
N TYR A 60 0.35 -17.18 -11.62
CA TYR A 60 1.16 -16.15 -10.95
C TYR A 60 1.55 -16.54 -9.52
N LEU A 61 0.61 -17.02 -8.70
CA LEU A 61 0.90 -17.42 -7.31
C LEU A 61 1.88 -18.59 -7.24
N LYS A 62 1.76 -19.56 -8.15
CA LYS A 62 2.69 -20.68 -8.28
C LYS A 62 4.09 -20.20 -8.67
N GLU A 63 4.19 -19.25 -9.60
CA GLU A 63 5.48 -18.67 -9.98
C GLU A 63 6.10 -17.83 -8.85
N TRP A 64 5.27 -17.06 -8.14
CA TRP A 64 5.69 -16.31 -6.97
C TRP A 64 6.24 -17.24 -5.88
N ALA A 65 5.54 -18.33 -5.58
CA ALA A 65 5.96 -19.32 -4.58
C ALA A 65 7.29 -20.04 -4.94
N LYS A 66 7.61 -20.17 -6.24
CA LYS A 66 8.90 -20.73 -6.68
C LYS A 66 10.06 -19.75 -6.50
N ARG A 67 9.81 -18.45 -6.70
CA ARG A 67 10.85 -17.41 -6.68
C ARG A 67 11.05 -16.76 -5.32
N ARG A 68 10.03 -16.81 -4.46
CA ARG A 68 9.98 -16.09 -3.18
C ARG A 68 9.78 -17.07 -2.03
N ASN A 69 10.25 -16.68 -0.85
CA ASN A 69 9.98 -17.42 0.37
C ASN A 69 8.52 -17.21 0.79
N PHE A 70 7.78 -18.30 1.06
CA PHE A 70 6.41 -18.25 1.55
C PHE A 70 6.23 -17.29 2.73
N SER A 71 7.17 -17.29 3.70
CA SER A 71 7.11 -16.36 4.85
C SER A 71 6.94 -14.91 4.40
N SER A 72 7.65 -14.49 3.34
CA SER A 72 7.64 -13.10 2.86
C SER A 72 6.30 -12.64 2.28
N GLY A 73 5.39 -13.58 1.97
CA GLY A 73 4.06 -13.30 1.43
C GLY A 73 2.94 -13.28 2.48
N THR A 74 3.24 -13.67 3.72
CA THR A 74 2.25 -13.82 4.79
C THR A 74 1.95 -12.56 5.61
N PRO A 75 2.85 -11.56 5.74
CA PRO A 75 2.50 -10.35 6.46
C PRO A 75 1.36 -9.58 5.78
N CYS A 76 0.47 -9.02 6.59
CA CYS A 76 -0.68 -8.27 6.13
C CYS A 76 -0.69 -6.86 6.70
N GLY A 77 -1.51 -5.97 6.15
CA GLY A 77 -1.61 -4.60 6.62
C GLY A 77 -2.79 -3.87 5.98
N VAL A 78 -2.89 -2.58 6.29
CA VAL A 78 -3.99 -1.72 5.85
C VAL A 78 -3.54 -0.93 4.64
N HIS A 79 -4.38 -0.92 3.60
CA HIS A 79 -4.21 0.01 2.48
C HIS A 79 -5.25 1.12 2.56
N ILE A 80 -4.82 2.35 2.32
CA ILE A 80 -5.71 3.52 2.23
C ILE A 80 -5.69 4.02 0.80
N ASN A 81 -6.82 3.91 0.11
CA ASN A 81 -7.04 4.52 -1.20
C ASN A 81 -7.50 5.97 -0.99
N LEU A 82 -6.73 6.91 -1.53
CA LEU A 82 -6.94 8.34 -1.37
C LEU A 82 -7.13 9.01 -2.73
N SER A 83 -8.31 9.60 -2.93
CA SER A 83 -8.61 10.45 -4.08
C SER A 83 -8.81 11.91 -3.65
N LEU A 84 -8.52 12.83 -4.58
CA LEU A 84 -8.75 14.26 -4.42
C LEU A 84 -10.19 14.61 -4.77
N ASN A 85 -10.72 15.62 -4.08
CA ASN A 85 -11.98 16.22 -4.49
C ASN A 85 -11.78 16.91 -5.86
N PRO A 86 -12.61 16.61 -6.88
CA PRO A 86 -12.49 17.21 -8.21
C PRO A 86 -12.40 18.75 -8.18
N ARG A 87 -13.09 19.41 -7.24
CA ARG A 87 -13.05 20.87 -7.10
C ARG A 87 -11.66 21.41 -6.76
N VAL A 88 -10.85 20.65 -6.03
CA VAL A 88 -9.46 21.03 -5.71
C VAL A 88 -8.63 21.02 -6.99
N VAL A 89 -8.78 19.99 -7.82
CA VAL A 89 -8.11 19.90 -9.13
C VAL A 89 -8.55 21.05 -10.03
N ASP A 90 -9.86 21.32 -10.10
CA ASP A 90 -10.40 22.44 -10.90
C ASP A 90 -9.85 23.78 -10.43
N THR A 91 -9.77 23.99 -9.12
CA THR A 91 -9.21 25.21 -8.54
C THR A 91 -7.74 25.38 -8.92
N VAL A 92 -6.93 24.34 -8.80
CA VAL A 92 -5.51 24.38 -9.16
C VAL A 92 -5.34 24.63 -10.66
N TYR A 93 -6.06 23.90 -11.50
CA TYR A 93 -6.01 24.07 -12.96
C TYR A 93 -6.43 25.49 -13.38
N ASN A 94 -7.48 26.04 -12.78
CA ASN A 94 -8.01 27.36 -13.12
C ASN A 94 -7.19 28.53 -12.60
N ASN A 95 -6.43 28.36 -11.51
CA ASN A 95 -5.60 29.42 -10.92
C ASN A 95 -4.14 29.36 -11.39
N LEU A 96 -3.63 28.18 -11.75
CA LEU A 96 -2.29 28.00 -12.33
C LEU A 96 -2.36 27.92 -13.86
N ARG A 97 -3.13 28.83 -14.48
CA ARG A 97 -3.33 28.84 -15.93
C ARG A 97 -2.00 28.93 -16.66
N GLY A 98 -1.84 28.12 -17.70
CA GLY A 98 -0.62 28.04 -18.50
C GLY A 98 0.46 27.10 -17.94
N GLN A 99 0.35 26.59 -16.71
CA GLN A 99 1.28 25.58 -16.18
C GLN A 99 0.94 24.16 -16.61
N PHE A 100 -0.33 23.89 -16.95
CA PHE A 100 -0.81 22.57 -17.37
C PHE A 100 -1.56 22.68 -18.69
N ALA A 101 -1.33 21.75 -19.62
CA ALA A 101 -2.00 21.74 -20.91
C ALA A 101 -3.49 21.36 -20.81
N ASN A 102 -3.85 20.57 -19.79
CA ASN A 102 -5.22 20.17 -19.52
C ASN A 102 -5.41 19.81 -18.04
N ARG A 103 -6.68 19.65 -17.64
CA ARG A 103 -7.09 19.29 -16.27
C ARG A 103 -6.45 17.99 -15.78
N MET A 104 -6.30 16.99 -16.66
CA MET A 104 -5.68 15.70 -16.31
C MET A 104 -4.22 15.88 -15.89
N GLN A 105 -3.46 16.72 -16.58
CA GLN A 105 -2.07 17.02 -16.19
C GLN A 105 -1.99 17.70 -14.82
N ALA A 106 -2.91 18.62 -14.51
CA ALA A 106 -2.98 19.22 -13.18
C ALA A 106 -3.31 18.15 -12.10
N GLN A 107 -4.24 17.23 -12.38
CA GLN A 107 -4.57 16.12 -11.49
C GLN A 107 -3.37 15.20 -11.26
N THR A 108 -2.69 14.80 -12.33
CA THR A 108 -1.49 13.97 -12.30
C THR A 108 -0.37 14.63 -11.51
N TYR A 109 -0.16 15.93 -11.70
CA TYR A 109 0.81 16.71 -10.92
C TYR A 109 0.50 16.68 -9.43
N LEU A 110 -0.75 16.97 -9.04
CA LEU A 110 -1.18 16.95 -7.63
C LEU A 110 -0.98 15.58 -6.98
N TYR A 111 -1.36 14.49 -7.67
CA TYR A 111 -1.10 13.15 -7.14
C TYR A 111 0.39 12.81 -7.06
N THR A 112 1.20 13.30 -8.00
CA THR A 112 2.65 13.07 -8.00
C THR A 112 3.30 13.74 -6.78
N ILE A 113 3.01 15.01 -6.51
CA ILE A 113 3.58 15.72 -5.35
C ILE A 113 3.13 15.10 -4.03
N ILE A 114 1.86 14.68 -3.93
CA ILE A 114 1.34 14.03 -2.72
C ILE A 114 2.03 12.67 -2.52
N ALA A 115 2.19 11.88 -3.59
CA ALA A 115 2.88 10.60 -3.53
C ALA A 115 4.35 10.76 -3.14
N GLN A 116 5.07 11.72 -3.73
CA GLN A 116 6.44 12.06 -3.36
C GLN A 116 6.54 12.44 -1.88
N GLY A 117 5.60 13.25 -1.40
CA GLY A 117 5.48 13.61 0.00
C GLY A 117 5.31 12.38 0.90
N PHE A 118 4.38 11.48 0.58
CA PHE A 118 4.18 10.25 1.35
C PHE A 118 5.39 9.32 1.31
N VAL A 119 6.09 9.22 0.18
CA VAL A 119 7.33 8.44 0.07
C VAL A 119 8.42 9.06 0.96
N ARG A 120 8.60 10.39 0.92
CA ARG A 120 9.58 11.14 1.72
C ARG A 120 9.32 11.02 3.22
N TYR A 121 8.07 11.22 3.64
CA TYR A 121 7.69 11.22 5.05
C TYR A 121 7.14 9.87 5.54
N ARG A 122 7.33 8.78 4.77
CA ARG A 122 6.83 7.44 5.15
C ARG A 122 7.31 7.02 6.53
N TRP A 123 8.54 7.38 6.89
CA TRP A 123 9.17 7.04 8.16
C TRP A 123 8.34 7.54 9.34
N PHE A 124 7.67 8.69 9.19
CA PHE A 124 6.86 9.28 10.25
C PHE A 124 5.57 8.47 10.48
N LEU A 125 4.95 7.99 9.40
CA LEU A 125 3.81 7.06 9.49
C LEU A 125 4.22 5.73 10.12
N THR A 126 5.37 5.18 9.74
CA THR A 126 5.91 3.97 10.37
C THR A 126 6.25 4.20 11.85
N TYR A 127 6.76 5.37 12.20
CA TYR A 127 7.05 5.75 13.58
C TYR A 127 5.78 5.88 14.41
N LEU A 128 4.68 6.45 13.88
CA LEU A 128 3.45 6.61 14.65
C LEU A 128 2.62 5.32 14.72
N PHE A 129 2.48 4.63 13.58
CA PHE A 129 1.51 3.55 13.39
C PHE A 129 2.15 2.17 13.14
N GLY A 130 3.47 2.05 13.21
CA GLY A 130 4.13 0.74 13.16
C GLY A 130 3.73 -0.12 14.36
N ALA A 131 3.29 -1.34 14.07
CA ALA A 131 2.67 -2.25 15.03
C ALA A 131 3.07 -3.72 14.79
N SER A 132 4.27 -3.94 14.23
CA SER A 132 4.82 -5.27 13.96
C SER A 132 6.21 -5.44 14.60
N PRO A 133 6.34 -5.41 15.94
CA PRO A 133 7.65 -5.33 16.57
C PRO A 133 8.45 -6.65 16.56
N VAL A 134 7.74 -7.78 16.51
CA VAL A 134 8.29 -9.14 16.56
C VAL A 134 7.57 -10.03 15.56
N ALA A 135 8.17 -11.17 15.22
CA ALA A 135 7.56 -12.21 14.40
C ALA A 135 7.52 -13.51 15.20
N GLU A 136 6.48 -14.30 14.98
CA GLU A 136 6.31 -15.60 15.62
C GLU A 136 7.25 -16.67 15.06
N GLU A 137 7.24 -17.83 15.71
CA GLU A 137 8.01 -19.00 15.30
C GLU A 137 7.88 -19.32 13.80
N ASN A 138 8.99 -19.77 13.21
CA ASN A 138 9.13 -20.16 11.80
C ASN A 138 8.94 -19.03 10.79
N PHE A 139 8.71 -17.78 11.19
CA PHE A 139 8.73 -16.67 10.23
C PHE A 139 10.12 -16.48 9.62
N PHE A 140 11.12 -16.24 10.47
CA PHE A 140 12.52 -16.13 10.10
C PHE A 140 13.20 -17.50 10.12
N GLU A 141 14.16 -17.69 9.21
CA GLU A 141 15.17 -18.73 9.39
C GLU A 141 16.11 -18.37 10.54
N LYS A 142 16.81 -19.37 11.08
CA LYS A 142 17.72 -19.20 12.21
C LYS A 142 18.73 -18.07 11.94
N ASN A 143 18.82 -17.13 12.88
CA ASN A 143 19.71 -15.96 12.84
C ASN A 143 19.44 -14.96 11.69
N GLN A 144 18.27 -15.00 11.02
CA GLN A 144 17.92 -14.05 9.96
C GLN A 144 16.96 -12.93 10.41
N GLY A 145 16.42 -13.00 11.63
CA GLY A 145 15.57 -11.96 12.21
C GLY A 145 16.36 -10.93 13.04
N PRO A 146 15.72 -9.82 13.45
CA PRO A 146 16.34 -8.87 14.37
C PRO A 146 16.53 -9.49 15.77
N THR A 147 17.55 -9.05 16.49
CA THR A 147 17.87 -9.53 17.86
C THR A 147 17.06 -8.83 18.95
N LYS A 148 16.40 -7.71 18.62
CA LYS A 148 15.55 -6.93 19.51
C LYS A 148 14.27 -6.53 18.79
N PRO A 149 13.17 -6.25 19.53
CA PRO A 149 11.98 -5.70 18.93
C PRO A 149 12.28 -4.42 18.13
N VAL A 150 11.68 -4.31 16.94
CA VAL A 150 11.76 -3.10 16.10
C VAL A 150 10.42 -2.38 16.09
N ARG A 151 10.31 -1.22 15.41
CA ARG A 151 9.01 -0.54 15.33
C ARG A 151 8.02 -1.22 14.39
N SER A 152 8.50 -1.64 13.21
CA SER A 152 7.69 -2.33 12.21
C SER A 152 8.57 -3.24 11.37
N LEU A 153 8.51 -4.55 11.66
CA LEU A 153 9.13 -5.59 10.84
C LEU A 153 8.57 -5.54 9.43
N ARG A 154 7.24 -5.41 9.30
CA ARG A 154 6.55 -5.41 8.02
C ARG A 154 7.06 -4.33 7.07
N GLN A 155 7.40 -3.14 7.58
CA GLN A 155 7.94 -2.03 6.79
C GLN A 155 9.47 -1.97 6.72
N SER A 156 10.16 -2.88 7.40
CA SER A 156 11.62 -2.98 7.40
C SER A 156 12.13 -3.77 6.18
N HIS A 157 13.45 -3.85 6.02
CA HIS A 157 14.06 -4.72 5.02
C HIS A 157 13.86 -6.22 5.29
N TYR A 158 13.37 -6.61 6.47
CA TYR A 158 12.99 -7.99 6.81
C TYR A 158 11.54 -8.33 6.44
N GLY A 159 10.76 -7.31 6.10
CA GLY A 159 9.30 -7.39 6.03
C GLY A 159 8.74 -7.78 4.68
N PHE A 160 7.58 -7.21 4.38
CA PHE A 160 6.78 -7.54 3.21
C PHE A 160 7.07 -6.60 2.04
N GLY A 161 7.29 -7.17 0.87
CA GLY A 161 7.39 -6.44 -0.39
C GLY A 161 8.54 -6.90 -1.25
N THR A 162 8.58 -6.38 -2.47
CA THR A 162 9.70 -6.59 -3.37
C THR A 162 10.85 -5.66 -2.96
N HIS A 163 12.08 -6.19 -2.96
CA HIS A 163 13.31 -5.38 -2.80
C HIS A 163 13.60 -4.57 -4.08
N PHE A 164 12.61 -3.78 -4.49
CA PHE A 164 12.60 -3.01 -5.71
C PHE A 164 12.03 -1.62 -5.44
N SER A 165 12.81 -0.59 -5.72
CA SER A 165 12.39 0.80 -5.54
C SER A 165 11.81 1.37 -6.83
N GLY A 166 10.62 1.96 -6.73
CA GLY A 166 10.03 2.76 -7.79
C GLY A 166 10.66 4.15 -7.89
N ASP A 167 10.47 4.81 -9.02
CA ASP A 167 10.88 6.20 -9.24
C ASP A 167 9.62 7.07 -9.26
N TYR A 168 9.51 8.00 -8.31
CA TYR A 168 8.32 8.87 -8.18
C TYR A 168 8.58 10.28 -8.73
N SER A 169 9.68 10.52 -9.45
CA SER A 169 10.01 11.84 -10.03
C SER A 169 8.96 12.31 -11.03
N SER A 170 8.39 11.38 -11.80
CA SER A 170 7.25 11.60 -12.69
C SER A 170 6.48 10.29 -12.89
N VAL A 171 5.25 10.37 -13.42
CA VAL A 171 4.47 9.17 -13.77
C VAL A 171 5.16 8.33 -14.85
N GLN A 172 5.82 8.98 -15.81
CA GLN A 172 6.56 8.26 -16.84
C GLN A 172 7.74 7.49 -16.24
N ALA A 173 8.57 8.14 -15.42
CA ALA A 173 9.69 7.50 -14.75
C ALA A 173 9.23 6.34 -13.84
N TYR A 174 8.09 6.51 -13.16
CA TYR A 174 7.47 5.46 -12.35
C TYR A 174 7.14 4.21 -13.17
N VAL A 175 6.50 4.40 -14.32
CA VAL A 175 6.12 3.33 -15.24
C VAL A 175 7.36 2.67 -15.82
N ASP A 176 8.27 3.46 -16.38
CA ASP A 176 9.50 2.98 -17.00
C ASP A 176 10.33 2.14 -16.02
N ARG A 177 10.45 2.60 -14.77
CA ARG A 177 11.18 1.89 -13.72
C ARG A 177 10.58 0.52 -13.45
N ILE A 178 9.26 0.43 -13.28
CA ILE A 178 8.59 -0.85 -13.00
C ILE A 178 8.66 -1.79 -14.20
N GLU A 179 8.45 -1.28 -15.41
CA GLU A 179 8.58 -2.09 -16.63
C GLU A 179 10.01 -2.61 -16.82
N GLN A 180 11.02 -1.78 -16.56
CA GLN A 180 12.41 -2.21 -16.54
C GLN A 180 12.64 -3.32 -15.51
N GLY A 181 12.09 -3.18 -14.29
CA GLY A 181 12.19 -4.20 -13.25
C GLY A 181 11.59 -5.55 -13.66
N ALA A 182 10.47 -5.52 -14.41
CA ALA A 182 9.87 -6.72 -14.97
C ALA A 182 10.72 -7.32 -16.11
N LYS A 183 11.23 -6.48 -17.03
CA LYS A 183 12.12 -6.92 -18.13
C LYS A 183 13.42 -7.55 -17.63
N GLU A 184 14.00 -7.00 -16.56
CA GLU A 184 15.22 -7.50 -15.91
C GLU A 184 14.96 -8.75 -15.04
N GLY A 185 13.71 -9.22 -14.92
CA GLY A 185 13.35 -10.36 -14.07
C GLY A 185 13.43 -10.11 -12.56
N LYS A 186 13.68 -8.86 -12.13
CA LYS A 186 13.64 -8.44 -10.71
C LYS A 186 12.22 -8.52 -10.16
N LEU A 187 11.24 -8.24 -11.01
CA LEU A 187 9.82 -8.45 -10.80
C LEU A 187 9.31 -9.54 -11.75
N ILE A 188 8.37 -10.37 -11.28
CA ILE A 188 7.65 -11.33 -12.12
C ILE A 188 6.78 -10.58 -13.14
N SER A 189 6.15 -9.50 -12.69
CA SER A 189 5.35 -8.59 -13.49
C SER A 189 5.18 -7.26 -12.75
N ASP A 190 4.57 -6.26 -13.39
CA ASP A 190 4.23 -4.99 -12.75
C ASP A 190 3.27 -5.15 -11.56
N TYR A 191 2.51 -6.25 -11.52
CA TYR A 191 1.64 -6.58 -10.40
C TYR A 191 2.45 -6.80 -9.10
N GLU A 192 3.65 -7.38 -9.18
CA GLU A 192 4.52 -7.67 -8.03
C GLU A 192 5.18 -6.43 -7.42
N PHE A 193 5.16 -5.29 -8.13
CA PHE A 193 5.70 -4.06 -7.57
C PHE A 193 4.98 -3.68 -6.27
N HIS A 194 5.75 -3.62 -5.17
CA HIS A 194 5.25 -3.34 -3.84
C HIS A 194 5.93 -2.11 -3.23
N GLY A 195 5.53 -0.93 -3.70
CA GLY A 195 5.91 0.35 -3.10
C GLY A 195 5.04 0.73 -1.89
N SER A 196 5.53 1.68 -1.10
CA SER A 196 4.75 2.28 0.00
C SER A 196 3.56 3.11 -0.48
N VAL A 197 3.64 3.62 -1.71
CA VAL A 197 2.57 4.32 -2.44
C VAL A 197 2.45 3.72 -3.83
N ARG A 198 1.23 3.47 -4.32
CA ARG A 198 0.98 3.03 -5.69
C ARG A 198 0.07 4.02 -6.39
N PHE A 199 0.46 4.48 -7.58
CA PHE A 199 -0.45 5.22 -8.46
C PHE A 199 -1.52 4.28 -9.02
N LYS A 200 -2.77 4.75 -9.05
CA LYS A 200 -3.92 4.00 -9.54
C LYS A 200 -4.69 4.89 -10.49
N GLY A 201 -4.91 4.40 -11.70
CA GLY A 201 -5.53 5.13 -12.78
C GLY A 201 -5.06 4.58 -14.12
N GLY A 202 -5.74 5.03 -15.18
CA GLY A 202 -5.59 4.43 -16.49
C GLY A 202 -6.02 2.96 -16.55
N SER A 203 -6.15 2.46 -17.76
CA SER A 203 -6.52 1.09 -18.09
C SER A 203 -5.39 0.09 -17.84
N SER A 204 -4.14 0.56 -17.75
CA SER A 204 -2.95 -0.26 -17.44
C SER A 204 -1.80 0.63 -16.96
N LEU A 205 -0.79 0.03 -16.32
CA LEU A 205 0.41 0.75 -15.89
C LEU A 205 1.05 1.53 -17.06
N LYS A 206 1.21 0.90 -18.23
CA LYS A 206 1.85 1.51 -19.40
C LYS A 206 1.11 2.73 -19.95
N LYS A 207 -0.22 2.73 -19.84
CA LYS A 207 -1.09 3.79 -20.37
C LYS A 207 -1.31 4.92 -19.36
N MET A 208 -0.95 4.71 -18.09
CA MET A 208 -1.10 5.68 -17.01
C MET A 208 -0.50 7.07 -17.30
N PRO A 209 0.67 7.23 -17.97
CA PRO A 209 1.19 8.56 -18.28
C PRO A 209 0.27 9.37 -19.22
N ALA A 210 -0.42 8.68 -20.12
CA ALA A 210 -1.32 9.29 -21.10
C ALA A 210 -2.76 9.43 -20.59
N GLU A 211 -3.22 8.51 -19.74
CA GLU A 211 -4.60 8.46 -19.23
C GLU A 211 -4.77 9.12 -17.86
N GLY A 212 -3.68 9.36 -17.14
CA GLY A 212 -3.66 10.05 -15.84
C GLY A 212 -3.85 9.14 -14.63
N ILE A 213 -3.82 9.77 -13.45
CA ILE A 213 -3.99 9.12 -12.15
C ILE A 213 -5.37 9.46 -11.58
N ASP A 214 -6.10 8.46 -11.13
CA ASP A 214 -7.42 8.61 -10.50
C ASP A 214 -7.32 8.75 -8.99
N TYR A 215 -6.41 8.00 -8.36
CA TYR A 215 -6.15 8.01 -6.92
C TYR A 215 -4.78 7.42 -6.59
N ILE A 216 -4.34 7.57 -5.34
CA ILE A 216 -3.16 6.85 -4.82
C ILE A 216 -3.57 5.83 -3.77
N GLU A 217 -2.88 4.70 -3.74
CA GLU A 217 -3.00 3.67 -2.72
C GLU A 217 -1.79 3.75 -1.78
N LEU A 218 -2.02 4.05 -0.50
CA LEU A 218 -1.01 4.03 0.55
C LEU A 218 -0.98 2.64 1.19
N ARG A 219 0.20 2.04 1.30
CA ARG A 219 0.37 0.62 1.65
C ARG A 219 1.27 0.39 2.86
N MET A 220 1.77 1.46 3.48
CA MET A 220 2.76 1.40 4.57
C MET A 220 2.19 1.08 5.95
N LEU A 221 0.86 1.01 6.13
CA LEU A 221 0.26 0.86 7.46
C LEU A 221 0.17 -0.60 7.90
N ASP A 222 0.64 -0.86 9.11
CA ASP A 222 0.43 -2.14 9.77
C ASP A 222 -1.02 -2.23 10.28
N LEU A 223 -1.46 -3.44 10.60
CA LEU A 223 -2.69 -3.66 11.34
C LEU A 223 -2.52 -3.11 12.76
N ASP A 224 -3.51 -2.36 13.22
CA ASP A 224 -3.59 -1.83 14.57
C ASP A 224 -4.22 -2.87 15.51
N PRO A 225 -3.46 -3.45 16.45
CA PRO A 225 -3.98 -4.48 17.36
C PRO A 225 -5.02 -3.97 18.35
N SER A 226 -5.11 -2.64 18.54
CA SER A 226 -6.14 -2.02 19.40
C SER A 226 -7.49 -1.84 18.70
N SER A 227 -7.57 -2.16 17.40
CA SER A 227 -8.79 -2.04 16.60
C SER A 227 -9.32 -3.41 16.16
N SER A 228 -10.62 -3.63 16.35
CA SER A 228 -11.30 -4.86 15.89
C SER A 228 -11.34 -5.04 14.37
N VAL A 229 -11.05 -3.97 13.63
CA VAL A 229 -10.95 -3.94 12.15
C VAL A 229 -9.54 -3.62 11.66
N GLY A 230 -8.55 -3.59 12.56
CA GLY A 230 -7.13 -3.40 12.20
C GLY A 230 -6.73 -1.97 11.84
N VAL A 231 -7.62 -0.98 11.96
CA VAL A 231 -7.29 0.46 11.80
C VAL A 231 -8.24 1.33 12.62
N ARG A 232 -7.77 2.49 13.09
CA ARG A 232 -8.60 3.47 13.83
C ARG A 232 -8.99 4.67 12.95
N SER A 233 -10.09 5.32 13.32
CA SER A 233 -10.56 6.57 12.71
C SER A 233 -9.52 7.68 12.72
N ASP A 234 -8.78 7.80 13.82
CA ASP A 234 -7.75 8.83 13.96
C ASP A 234 -6.59 8.63 12.99
N THR A 235 -6.23 7.37 12.69
CA THR A 235 -5.22 7.06 11.66
C THR A 235 -5.68 7.56 10.28
N LEU A 236 -6.95 7.31 9.91
CA LEU A 236 -7.50 7.81 8.65
C LEU A 236 -7.57 9.34 8.62
N ARG A 237 -7.99 9.97 9.72
CA ARG A 237 -8.03 11.44 9.84
C ARG A 237 -6.63 12.04 9.71
N PHE A 238 -5.65 11.46 10.38
CA PHE A 238 -4.25 11.88 10.31
C PHE A 238 -3.71 11.81 8.88
N VAL A 239 -3.89 10.67 8.19
CA VAL A 239 -3.46 10.50 6.80
C VAL A 239 -4.12 11.52 5.88
N ARG A 240 -5.40 11.83 6.08
CA ARG A 240 -6.10 12.89 5.31
C ARG A 240 -5.52 14.28 5.58
N LEU A 241 -5.19 14.61 6.81
CA LEU A 241 -4.55 15.89 7.16
C LEU A 241 -3.14 15.99 6.57
N LEU A 242 -2.35 14.91 6.66
CA LEU A 242 -1.03 14.85 6.06
C LEU A 242 -1.11 15.02 4.53
N ALA A 243 -2.03 14.36 3.85
CA ALA A 243 -2.21 14.55 2.40
C ALA A 243 -2.53 16.01 2.03
N ARG A 244 -3.36 16.70 2.83
CA ARG A 244 -3.64 18.13 2.63
C ARG A 244 -2.39 18.99 2.82
N LEU A 245 -1.58 18.70 3.84
CA LEU A 245 -0.32 19.38 4.07
C LEU A 245 0.63 19.19 2.89
N LEU A 246 0.81 17.96 2.42
CA LEU A 246 1.69 17.62 1.29
C LEU A 246 1.23 18.26 -0.03
N CYS A 247 -0.08 18.43 -0.21
CA CYS A 247 -0.63 19.16 -1.35
C CYS A 247 -0.28 20.66 -1.31
N ASN A 248 -0.16 21.25 -0.12
CA ASN A 248 0.19 22.66 0.07
C ASN A 248 1.71 22.90 0.06
N ASP A 249 2.51 21.90 0.44
CA ASP A 249 3.97 22.04 0.61
C ASP A 249 4.73 22.32 -0.71
N ALA A 250 4.08 22.10 -1.87
CA ALA A 250 4.61 22.53 -3.18
C ALA A 250 4.81 24.06 -3.29
N SER A 251 4.39 24.84 -2.29
CA SER A 251 4.49 26.31 -2.26
C SER A 251 5.57 26.88 -1.31
N PHE A 252 6.25 26.08 -0.48
CA PHE A 252 7.28 26.62 0.42
C PHE A 252 8.68 26.52 -0.18
N LYS A 253 9.13 27.62 -0.81
CA LYS A 253 10.56 27.92 -0.91
C LYS A 253 10.98 28.59 0.39
N THR A 254 11.75 27.90 1.23
CA THR A 254 12.49 28.56 2.31
C THR A 254 13.79 29.09 1.71
N SER A 255 13.98 30.42 1.76
CA SER A 255 15.22 31.13 1.44
C SER A 255 16.36 30.74 2.36
#